data_AF-A0A8H6S611-F1
#
_entry.id   AF-A0A8H6S611-F1
#
_cell.length_a   1.000
_cell.length_b   1.000
_cell.length_c   1.000
_cell.angle_alpha   90.00
_cell.angle_beta   90.00
_cell.angle_gamma   90.00
#
_symmetry.space_group_name_H-M   'P 1'
#
loop_
_entity.id
_entity.type
_entity.pdbx_description
1 polymer ?
#
loop_
_entity_poly.entity_id
_entity_poly.type
_entity_poly.pdbx_seq_one_letter_code
_entity_poly.pdbx_strand_id
1 'polypeptide(L)'
;MKTTGVDIEEIFTELDRIRLQYGLPVWHAEAHDPKCRIQFALSWSTKEMGEGACHDVLEDKIDLINFEKNRSMGRTLARRLIVAVAERQRQGIEFQELDDSVPKKKRREWAKMMDAWYKDNTQTNPFEVQGGKLAGPSEREISEELKRAEVEDARAGIKPLLEGKMTITAFIRAGMQLQAIQRRIRTALKAKKSADQASQIQELCLSLIKQMRTFEKLQLTYMPGVQGLRDAAV
;
A
#
# COMPACT_ATOMS: atom_id res chain seq x y z
N MET A 1 17.47 20.45 -27.41
CA MET A 1 17.68 21.42 -26.31
C MET A 1 18.65 20.77 -25.32
N LYS A 2 19.71 21.48 -24.95
CA LYS A 2 20.92 20.92 -24.32
C LYS A 2 20.58 20.17 -23.02
N THR A 3 21.13 18.96 -22.85
CA THR A 3 21.20 18.27 -21.57
C THR A 3 22.06 19.12 -20.64
N THR A 4 21.43 19.85 -19.73
CA THR A 4 22.11 20.53 -18.63
C THR A 4 22.66 19.44 -17.72
N GLY A 5 23.92 19.07 -17.94
CA GLY A 5 24.69 18.32 -16.96
C GLY A 5 24.63 19.08 -15.65
N VAL A 6 24.13 18.43 -14.61
CA VAL A 6 24.13 19.01 -13.27
C VAL A 6 25.59 19.24 -12.90
N ASP A 7 25.97 20.50 -12.75
CA ASP A 7 27.35 20.88 -12.49
C ASP A 7 27.71 20.40 -11.08
N ILE A 8 28.63 19.44 -11.01
CA ILE A 8 28.99 18.77 -9.75
C ILE A 8 29.53 19.80 -8.74
N GLU A 9 30.16 20.87 -9.20
CA GLU A 9 30.64 21.97 -8.34
C GLU A 9 29.50 22.74 -7.66
N GLU A 10 28.35 22.91 -8.31
CA GLU A 10 27.21 23.63 -7.74
C GLU A 10 26.58 22.84 -6.57
N ILE A 11 26.58 21.50 -6.67
CA ILE A 11 26.20 20.59 -5.58
C ILE A 11 27.17 20.71 -4.40
N PHE A 12 28.48 20.82 -4.65
CA PHE A 12 29.47 20.96 -3.59
C PHE A 12 29.30 22.26 -2.79
N THR A 13 28.93 23.37 -3.43
CA THR A 13 28.65 24.64 -2.74
C THR A 13 27.42 24.62 -1.83
N GLU A 14 26.41 23.78 -2.09
CA GLU A 14 25.28 23.61 -1.17
C GLU A 14 25.61 22.74 0.06
N LEU A 15 26.57 21.82 -0.05
CA LEU A 15 26.97 20.94 1.05
C LEU A 15 27.57 21.71 2.24
N ASP A 16 28.33 22.79 1.98
CA ASP A 16 28.90 23.64 3.04
C ASP A 16 27.83 24.39 3.86
N ARG A 17 26.62 24.55 3.32
CA ARG A 17 25.47 25.16 4.02
C ARG A 17 24.68 24.15 4.87
N ILE A 18 24.86 22.85 4.64
CA ILE A 18 24.11 21.79 5.34
C ILE A 18 24.93 21.29 6.53
N ARG A 19 24.70 21.84 7.72
CA ARG A 19 25.20 21.25 8.97
C ARG A 19 24.41 19.98 9.31
N LEU A 20 24.93 18.83 8.92
CA LEU A 20 24.49 17.53 9.43
C LEU A 20 24.94 17.38 10.89
N GLN A 21 24.04 17.69 11.84
CA GLN A 21 24.22 17.33 13.24
C GLN A 21 23.93 15.83 13.39
N TYR A 22 24.97 15.02 13.60
CA TYR A 22 24.80 13.63 14.02
C TYR A 22 24.66 13.60 15.56
N GLY A 23 23.50 13.17 16.05
CA GLY A 23 23.39 12.70 17.42
C GLY A 23 23.84 11.24 17.46
N LEU A 24 24.78 10.88 18.35
CA LEU A 24 24.94 9.48 18.74
C LEU A 24 23.75 9.15 19.67
N PRO A 25 22.83 8.27 19.29
CA PRO A 25 21.80 7.85 20.22
C PRO A 25 22.44 6.88 21.22
N VAL A 26 22.48 7.28 22.49
CA VAL A 26 22.75 6.36 23.60
C VAL A 26 21.46 5.60 23.85
N TRP A 27 21.39 4.36 23.37
CA TRP A 27 20.27 3.46 23.66
C TRP A 27 20.61 2.63 24.90
N HIS A 28 19.79 2.74 25.95
CA HIS A 28 19.81 1.80 27.07
C HIS A 28 19.14 0.49 26.64
N ALA A 29 19.80 -0.64 26.88
CA ALA A 29 19.45 -1.97 26.40
C ALA A 29 18.29 -2.67 27.15
N GLU A 30 17.44 -1.95 27.88
CA GLU A 30 16.32 -2.56 28.64
C GLU A 30 14.99 -2.67 27.85
N ALA A 31 15.06 -2.90 26.53
CA ALA A 31 13.86 -3.00 25.70
C ALA A 31 13.91 -4.18 24.71
N HIS A 32 13.96 -5.41 25.21
CA HIS A 32 13.66 -6.58 24.38
C HIS A 32 12.55 -7.45 24.99
N ASP A 33 11.34 -7.28 24.42
CA ASP A 33 10.24 -8.25 24.49
C ASP A 33 10.76 -9.65 24.06
N PRO A 34 10.41 -10.74 24.78
CA PRO A 34 10.77 -12.11 24.43
C PRO A 34 10.57 -12.48 22.95
N LYS A 35 9.63 -11.84 22.24
CA LYS A 35 9.38 -12.08 20.81
C LYS A 35 10.53 -11.64 19.90
N CYS A 36 11.31 -10.62 20.26
CA CYS A 36 12.46 -10.20 19.45
C CYS A 36 13.63 -11.18 19.52
N ARG A 37 13.68 -12.05 20.54
CA ARG A 37 14.74 -13.07 20.68
C ARG A 37 14.69 -14.16 19.62
N ILE A 38 13.63 -14.29 18.83
CA ILE A 38 13.39 -15.49 17.98
C ILE A 38 13.65 -15.21 16.48
N GLN A 39 13.70 -13.94 16.05
CA GLN A 39 13.71 -13.59 14.63
C GLN A 39 15.07 -13.21 14.02
N PHE A 40 16.11 -13.07 14.84
CA PHE A 40 17.47 -12.81 14.36
C PHE A 40 18.29 -14.10 14.37
N ALA A 41 19.23 -14.23 13.42
CA ALA A 41 20.16 -15.36 13.33
C ALA A 41 20.94 -15.63 14.65
N LEU A 42 21.00 -14.64 15.54
CA LEU A 42 21.62 -14.71 16.85
C LEU A 42 20.85 -15.59 17.84
N SER A 43 19.52 -15.71 17.67
CA SER A 43 18.67 -16.59 18.48
C SER A 43 19.15 -18.04 18.48
N TRP A 44 19.49 -18.53 17.29
CA TRP A 44 19.89 -19.93 17.11
C TRP A 44 21.30 -20.18 17.62
N SER A 45 22.21 -19.21 17.46
CA SER A 45 23.60 -19.35 17.93
C SER A 45 23.75 -19.22 19.45
N THR A 46 22.84 -18.52 20.13
CA THR A 46 22.90 -18.33 21.60
C THR A 46 21.90 -19.21 22.37
N LYS A 47 21.15 -20.07 21.69
CA LYS A 47 20.10 -20.90 22.30
C LYS A 47 20.59 -21.83 23.42
N GLU A 48 21.75 -22.43 23.24
CA GLU A 48 22.35 -23.40 24.18
C GLU A 48 23.32 -22.72 25.17
N MET A 49 23.47 -21.39 25.11
CA MET A 49 24.32 -20.63 26.01
C MET A 49 23.60 -20.37 27.34
N GLY A 50 24.35 -20.35 28.45
CA GLY A 50 23.83 -19.87 29.73
C GLY A 50 23.44 -18.39 29.65
N GLU A 51 22.54 -17.93 30.53
CA GLU A 51 21.94 -16.59 30.45
C GLU A 51 22.97 -15.45 30.41
N GLY A 52 24.02 -15.50 31.24
CA GLY A 52 25.10 -14.52 31.22
C GLY A 52 25.90 -14.54 29.91
N ALA A 53 26.34 -15.72 29.47
CA ALA A 53 27.08 -15.86 28.21
C ALA A 53 26.25 -15.46 26.99
N CYS A 54 24.94 -15.71 27.02
CA CYS A 54 24.01 -15.25 25.99
C CYS A 54 23.91 -13.73 25.96
N HIS A 55 23.80 -13.08 27.12
CA HIS A 55 23.77 -11.62 27.21
C HIS A 55 25.06 -10.98 26.66
N ASP A 56 26.23 -11.45 27.10
CA ASP A 56 27.52 -10.92 26.67
C ASP A 56 27.69 -11.02 25.13
N VAL A 57 27.35 -12.17 24.54
CA VAL A 57 27.42 -12.37 23.08
C VAL A 57 26.44 -11.48 22.32
N LEU A 58 25.27 -11.20 22.89
CA LEU A 58 24.29 -10.31 22.27
C LEU A 58 24.79 -8.86 22.29
N GLU A 59 25.30 -8.37 23.43
CA GLU A 59 25.86 -7.01 23.55
C GLU A 59 27.03 -6.81 22.57
N ASP A 60 28.01 -7.71 22.57
CA ASP A 60 29.16 -7.65 21.65
C ASP A 60 28.74 -7.57 20.18
N LYS A 61 27.70 -8.35 19.83
CA LYS A 61 27.22 -8.39 18.45
C LYS A 61 26.44 -7.14 18.08
N ILE A 62 25.63 -6.62 18.98
CA ILE A 62 24.88 -5.38 18.79
C ILE A 62 25.85 -4.22 18.64
N ASP A 63 26.89 -4.16 19.46
CA ASP A 63 27.94 -3.15 19.39
C ASP A 63 28.70 -3.21 18.07
N LEU A 64 29.07 -4.40 17.60
CA LEU A 64 29.68 -4.56 16.27
C LEU A 64 28.75 -4.06 15.15
N ILE A 65 27.46 -4.37 15.22
CA ILE A 65 26.47 -3.90 14.23
C ILE A 65 26.37 -2.38 14.27
N ASN A 66 26.35 -1.77 15.46
CA ASN A 66 26.29 -0.33 15.63
C ASN A 66 27.56 0.35 15.10
N PHE A 67 28.73 -0.22 15.38
CA PHE A 67 30.00 0.25 14.85
C PHE A 67 30.04 0.20 13.31
N GLU A 68 29.63 -0.92 12.71
CA GLU A 68 29.56 -1.05 11.25
C GLU A 68 28.54 -0.10 10.62
N LYS A 69 27.39 0.13 11.27
CA LYS A 69 26.43 1.16 10.85
C LYS A 69 27.07 2.54 10.89
N ASN A 70 27.72 2.91 11.99
CA ASN A 70 28.39 4.22 12.12
C ASN A 70 29.47 4.42 11.06
N ARG A 71 30.30 3.40 10.82
CA ARG A 71 31.36 3.42 9.82
C ARG A 71 30.81 3.53 8.38
N SER A 72 29.73 2.81 8.07
CA SER A 72 29.15 2.77 6.73
C SER A 72 28.10 3.86 6.45
N MET A 73 27.65 4.58 7.49
CA MET A 73 26.57 5.56 7.42
C MET A 73 26.89 6.70 6.45
N GLY A 74 28.10 7.27 6.49
CA GLY A 74 28.48 8.34 5.57
C GLY A 74 28.36 7.94 4.09
N ARG A 75 28.91 6.78 3.72
CA ARG A 75 28.82 6.24 2.35
C ARG A 75 27.36 5.92 1.95
N THR A 76 26.57 5.42 2.90
CA THR A 76 25.16 5.08 2.66
C THR A 76 24.31 6.33 2.47
N LEU A 77 24.49 7.33 3.32
CA LEU A 77 23.78 8.61 3.22
C LEU A 77 24.17 9.37 1.95
N ALA A 78 25.46 9.40 1.59
CA ALA A 78 25.90 10.03 0.34
C ALA A 78 25.22 9.41 -0.90
N ARG A 79 25.15 8.07 -0.98
CA ARG A 79 24.44 7.37 -2.06
C ARG A 79 22.95 7.67 -2.06
N ARG A 80 22.32 7.66 -0.89
CA ARG A 80 20.89 7.98 -0.75
C ARG A 80 20.59 9.43 -1.10
N LEU A 81 21.49 10.36 -0.80
CA LEU A 81 21.34 11.77 -1.12
C LEU A 81 21.32 11.99 -2.64
N ILE A 82 22.22 11.34 -3.39
CA ILE A 82 22.22 11.42 -4.86
C ILE A 82 20.87 10.98 -5.43
N VAL A 83 20.34 9.85 -4.95
CA VAL A 83 19.03 9.35 -5.37
C VAL A 83 17.92 10.31 -4.95
N ALA A 84 17.96 10.81 -3.71
CA ALA A 84 16.94 11.73 -3.20
C ALA A 84 16.89 13.05 -3.97
N VAL A 85 18.04 13.57 -4.42
CA VAL A 85 18.11 14.78 -5.26
C VAL A 85 17.48 14.54 -6.63
N ALA A 86 17.81 13.41 -7.27
CA ALA A 86 17.22 13.05 -8.56
C ALA A 86 15.70 12.82 -8.45
N GLU A 87 15.25 12.10 -7.42
CA GLU A 87 13.83 11.86 -7.16
C GLU A 87 13.09 13.15 -6.79
N ARG A 88 13.70 14.06 -6.02
CA ARG A 88 13.10 15.38 -5.71
C ARG A 88 12.83 16.17 -6.98
N GLN A 89 13.78 16.19 -7.92
CA GLN A 89 13.60 16.89 -9.20
C GLN A 89 12.43 16.29 -9.99
N ARG A 90 12.39 14.96 -10.11
CA ARG A 90 11.31 14.24 -10.80
C ARG A 90 9.95 14.52 -10.17
N GLN A 91 9.84 14.35 -8.85
CA GLN A 91 8.61 14.59 -8.10
C GLN A 91 8.16 16.05 -8.19
N GLY A 92 9.09 17.01 -8.28
CA GLY A 92 8.76 18.41 -8.49
C GLY A 92 8.06 18.66 -9.83
N ILE A 93 8.52 18.02 -10.91
CA ILE A 93 7.89 18.11 -12.24
C ILE A 93 6.52 17.45 -12.21
N GLU A 94 6.42 16.22 -11.71
CA GLU A 94 5.16 15.47 -11.60
C GLU A 94 4.13 16.23 -10.75
N PHE A 95 4.57 16.85 -9.65
CA PHE A 95 3.73 17.69 -8.81
C PHE A 95 3.22 18.92 -9.56
N GLN A 96 4.07 19.59 -10.34
CA GLN A 96 3.68 20.78 -11.08
C GLN A 96 2.65 20.46 -12.17
N GLU A 97 2.85 19.38 -12.92
CA GLU A 97 1.87 18.89 -13.91
C GLU A 97 0.52 18.58 -13.25
N LEU A 98 0.54 17.94 -12.08
CA LEU A 98 -0.66 17.67 -11.30
C LEU A 98 -1.31 18.96 -10.79
N ASP A 99 -0.54 19.91 -10.25
CA ASP A 99 -1.05 21.20 -9.76
C ASP A 99 -1.75 21.96 -10.88
N ASP A 100 -1.14 22.01 -12.07
CA ASP A 100 -1.69 22.70 -13.23
C ASP A 100 -2.99 22.06 -13.74
N SER A 101 -3.14 20.72 -13.60
CA SER A 101 -4.37 20.01 -13.98
C SER A 101 -5.59 20.32 -13.08
N VAL A 102 -5.36 20.76 -11.84
CA VAL A 102 -6.45 21.01 -10.86
C VAL A 102 -6.92 22.46 -10.96
N PRO A 103 -8.23 22.77 -11.00
CA PRO A 103 -8.70 24.16 -11.06
C PRO A 103 -8.18 25.04 -9.91
N LYS A 104 -7.64 26.23 -10.24
CA LYS A 104 -7.07 27.20 -9.27
C LYS A 104 -7.97 27.50 -8.06
N LYS A 105 -9.30 27.47 -8.25
CA LYS A 105 -10.27 27.65 -7.15
C LYS A 105 -10.15 26.53 -6.11
N LYS A 106 -10.12 25.27 -6.54
CA LYS A 106 -9.98 24.11 -5.64
C LYS A 106 -8.65 24.13 -4.91
N ARG A 107 -7.56 24.49 -5.60
CA ARG A 107 -6.22 24.63 -5.00
C ARG A 107 -6.21 25.63 -3.84
N ARG A 108 -6.84 26.78 -4.04
CA ARG A 108 -6.94 27.82 -3.01
C ARG A 108 -7.81 27.39 -1.82
N GLU A 109 -8.92 26.70 -2.08
CA GLU A 109 -9.78 26.17 -1.02
C GLU A 109 -9.04 25.14 -0.17
N TRP A 110 -8.34 24.22 -0.84
CA TRP A 110 -7.50 23.21 -0.18
C TRP A 110 -6.37 23.84 0.66
N ALA A 111 -5.64 24.82 0.10
CA ALA A 111 -4.59 25.54 0.83
C ALA A 111 -5.12 26.21 2.11
N LYS A 112 -6.31 26.83 2.04
CA LYS A 112 -6.97 27.40 3.23
C LYS A 112 -7.32 26.34 4.27
N MET A 113 -7.80 25.17 3.85
CA MET A 113 -8.10 24.07 4.77
C MET A 113 -6.83 23.56 5.45
N MET A 114 -5.72 23.42 4.71
CA MET A 114 -4.42 23.07 5.28
C MET A 114 -3.93 24.10 6.28
N ASP A 115 -3.96 25.40 5.93
CA ASP A 115 -3.53 26.48 6.82
C ASP A 115 -4.37 26.53 8.11
N ALA A 116 -5.68 26.31 8.01
CA ALA A 116 -6.57 26.27 9.17
C ALA A 116 -6.26 25.07 10.07
N TRP A 117 -6.05 23.89 9.47
CA TRP A 117 -5.71 22.67 10.19
C TRP A 117 -4.33 22.74 10.87
N TYR A 118 -3.30 23.21 10.18
CA TYR A 118 -1.96 23.34 10.77
C TYR A 118 -1.90 24.36 11.92
N LYS A 119 -2.82 25.34 11.94
CA LYS A 119 -2.98 26.26 13.09
C LYS A 119 -3.78 25.64 14.22
N ASP A 120 -4.75 24.81 13.90
CA ASP A 120 -5.67 24.20 14.86
C ASP A 120 -6.11 22.81 14.38
N ASN A 121 -5.52 21.77 14.98
CA ASN A 121 -5.80 20.37 14.69
C ASN A 121 -7.19 19.91 15.18
N THR A 122 -8.04 20.82 15.68
CA THR A 122 -9.46 20.53 15.97
C THR A 122 -10.38 20.87 14.80
N GLN A 123 -9.87 21.56 13.78
CA GLN A 123 -10.62 21.94 12.58
C GLN A 123 -10.91 20.72 11.68
N THR A 124 -11.43 20.95 10.49
CA THR A 124 -11.61 19.83 9.55
C THR A 124 -10.27 19.36 8.99
N ASN A 125 -9.92 18.09 9.22
CA ASN A 125 -8.71 17.48 8.69
C ASN A 125 -8.78 17.38 7.15
N PRO A 126 -7.94 18.09 6.39
CA PRO A 126 -7.96 18.02 4.94
C PRO A 126 -7.55 16.64 4.42
N PHE A 127 -6.71 15.90 5.14
CA PHE A 127 -6.16 14.61 4.71
C PHE A 127 -7.11 13.44 4.96
N GLU A 128 -8.18 13.64 5.73
CA GLU A 128 -9.23 12.65 5.88
C GLU A 128 -10.20 12.75 4.71
N VAL A 129 -10.46 11.60 4.09
CA VAL A 129 -11.57 11.47 3.15
C VAL A 129 -12.86 11.70 3.93
N GLN A 130 -13.39 12.91 3.87
CA GLN A 130 -14.66 13.24 4.50
C GLN A 130 -15.73 12.32 3.93
N GLY A 131 -16.22 11.38 4.73
CA GLY A 131 -17.27 10.46 4.34
C GLY A 131 -18.53 11.19 3.85
N GLY A 132 -19.36 10.49 3.08
CA GLY A 132 -20.57 11.07 2.47
C GLY A 132 -20.31 11.64 1.07
N LYS A 133 -21.11 12.62 0.65
CA LYS A 133 -21.12 13.15 -0.73
C LYS A 133 -19.80 13.79 -1.19
N LEU A 134 -18.89 14.11 -0.26
CA LEU A 134 -17.57 14.69 -0.54
C LEU A 134 -16.50 13.63 -0.85
N ALA A 135 -16.74 12.35 -0.50
CA ALA A 135 -15.82 11.22 -0.73
C ALA A 135 -15.85 10.68 -2.18
N GLY A 136 -16.61 11.31 -3.07
CA GLY A 136 -16.96 10.74 -4.38
C GLY A 136 -18.23 9.89 -4.32
N PRO A 137 -18.67 9.34 -5.46
CA PRO A 137 -19.90 8.57 -5.53
C PRO A 137 -19.77 7.26 -4.74
N SER A 138 -20.78 6.95 -3.93
CA SER A 138 -20.87 5.68 -3.22
C SER A 138 -20.97 4.50 -4.20
N GLU A 139 -20.58 3.29 -3.77
CA GLU A 139 -20.76 2.06 -4.59
C GLU A 139 -22.21 1.91 -5.08
N ARG A 140 -23.17 2.34 -4.25
CA ARG A 140 -24.59 2.31 -4.60
C ARG A 140 -24.92 3.30 -5.72
N GLU A 141 -24.43 4.54 -5.63
CA GLU A 141 -24.64 5.55 -6.67
C GLU A 141 -24.00 5.14 -8.00
N ILE A 142 -22.77 4.63 -7.97
CA ILE A 142 -22.10 4.10 -9.17
C ILE A 142 -22.90 2.91 -9.75
N SER A 143 -23.36 1.99 -8.89
CA SER A 143 -24.17 0.85 -9.34
C SER A 143 -25.51 1.27 -9.93
N GLU A 144 -26.14 2.34 -9.43
CA GLU A 144 -27.38 2.88 -9.97
C GLU A 144 -27.14 3.56 -11.32
N GLU A 145 -26.05 4.32 -11.45
CA GLU A 145 -25.65 4.96 -12.72
C GLU A 145 -25.37 3.92 -13.81
N LEU A 146 -24.59 2.88 -13.50
CA LEU A 146 -24.31 1.79 -14.43
C LEU A 146 -25.57 1.03 -14.84
N LYS A 147 -26.50 0.78 -13.90
CA LYS A 147 -27.80 0.16 -14.23
C LYS A 147 -28.65 1.03 -15.14
N ARG A 148 -28.65 2.36 -14.95
CA ARG A 148 -29.37 3.28 -15.83
C ARG A 148 -28.78 3.24 -17.23
N ALA A 149 -27.46 3.28 -17.36
CA ALA A 149 -26.78 3.14 -18.65
C ALA A 149 -27.16 1.82 -19.36
N GLU A 150 -27.17 0.70 -18.63
CA GLU A 150 -27.59 -0.60 -19.18
C GLU A 150 -29.05 -0.62 -19.66
N VAL A 151 -29.95 0.11 -18.99
CA VAL A 151 -31.35 0.25 -19.42
C VAL A 151 -31.46 1.09 -20.69
N GLU A 152 -30.69 2.18 -20.80
CA GLU A 152 -30.67 3.01 -22.00
C GLU A 152 -30.07 2.26 -23.20
N ASP A 153 -28.99 1.50 -23.00
CA ASP A 153 -28.41 0.63 -24.03
C ASP A 153 -29.43 -0.42 -24.52
N ALA A 154 -30.17 -1.03 -23.58
CA ALA A 154 -31.23 -1.97 -23.92
C ALA A 154 -32.36 -1.31 -24.72
N ARG A 155 -32.74 -0.07 -24.39
CA ARG A 155 -33.72 0.72 -25.16
C ARG A 155 -33.23 1.10 -26.55
N ALA A 156 -31.93 1.38 -26.69
CA ALA A 156 -31.28 1.66 -27.96
C ALA A 156 -31.09 0.40 -28.84
N GLY A 157 -31.48 -0.79 -28.34
CA GLY A 157 -31.32 -2.06 -29.05
C GLY A 157 -29.89 -2.60 -29.04
N ILE A 158 -29.00 -2.02 -28.21
CA ILE A 158 -27.65 -2.53 -28.00
C ILE A 158 -27.77 -3.79 -27.14
N LYS A 159 -27.45 -4.94 -27.73
CA LYS A 159 -27.54 -6.22 -27.05
C LYS A 159 -26.31 -6.41 -26.14
N PRO A 160 -26.48 -6.95 -24.93
CA PRO A 160 -25.36 -7.40 -24.12
C PRO A 160 -24.51 -8.41 -24.89
N LEU A 161 -23.21 -8.50 -24.52
CA LEU A 161 -22.24 -9.40 -25.15
C LEU A 161 -22.74 -10.86 -25.22
N LEU A 162 -23.58 -11.29 -24.27
CA LEU A 162 -24.41 -12.48 -24.39
C LEU A 162 -25.90 -12.18 -24.24
N GLU A 163 -26.68 -12.60 -25.22
CA GLU A 163 -28.12 -12.70 -25.09
C GLU A 163 -28.49 -13.65 -23.93
N GLY A 164 -29.28 -13.14 -22.98
CA GLY A 164 -29.81 -13.92 -21.86
C GLY A 164 -28.84 -14.22 -20.71
N LYS A 165 -27.59 -13.74 -20.74
CA LYS A 165 -26.62 -13.97 -19.66
C LYS A 165 -25.99 -12.68 -19.16
N MET A 166 -26.38 -12.29 -17.95
CA MET A 166 -25.74 -11.36 -16.99
C MET A 166 -25.01 -10.14 -17.59
N THR A 167 -25.46 -8.92 -17.29
CA THR A 167 -24.83 -7.70 -17.81
C THR A 167 -23.36 -7.52 -17.37
N ILE A 168 -22.60 -6.66 -18.07
CA ILE A 168 -21.18 -6.38 -17.73
C ILE A 168 -21.06 -5.83 -16.30
N THR A 169 -21.96 -4.94 -15.88
CA THR A 169 -21.98 -4.42 -14.50
C THR A 169 -22.23 -5.53 -13.50
N ALA A 170 -23.18 -6.43 -13.81
CA ALA A 170 -23.46 -7.59 -12.96
C ALA A 170 -22.25 -8.54 -12.87
N PHE A 171 -21.51 -8.72 -13.96
CA PHE A 171 -20.24 -9.46 -14.00
C PHE A 171 -19.17 -8.86 -13.08
N ILE A 172 -18.90 -7.56 -13.21
CA ILE A 172 -17.92 -6.88 -12.35
C ILE A 172 -18.33 -6.97 -10.88
N ARG A 173 -19.63 -6.74 -10.59
CA ARG A 173 -20.16 -6.83 -9.23
C ARG A 173 -20.01 -8.23 -8.61
N ALA A 174 -20.28 -9.27 -9.39
CA ALA A 174 -20.09 -10.65 -8.96
C ALA A 174 -18.61 -10.94 -8.61
N GLY A 175 -17.66 -10.41 -9.41
CA GLY A 175 -16.22 -10.52 -9.13
C GLY A 175 -15.82 -9.82 -7.82
N MET A 176 -16.33 -8.62 -7.58
CA MET A 176 -16.09 -7.87 -6.34
C MET A 176 -16.63 -8.60 -5.12
N GLN A 177 -17.83 -9.20 -5.21
CA GLN A 177 -18.41 -10.01 -4.14
C GLN A 177 -17.55 -11.24 -3.82
N LEU A 178 -17.02 -11.94 -4.82
CA LEU A 178 -16.11 -13.07 -4.60
C LEU A 178 -14.84 -12.63 -3.86
N GLN A 179 -14.27 -11.49 -4.23
CA GLN A 179 -13.10 -10.94 -3.55
C GLN A 179 -13.42 -10.58 -2.08
N ALA A 180 -14.60 -10.02 -1.81
CA ALA A 180 -15.05 -9.73 -0.45
C ALA A 180 -15.18 -11.01 0.39
N ILE A 181 -15.77 -12.07 -0.17
CA ILE A 181 -15.87 -13.39 0.49
C ILE A 181 -14.46 -13.95 0.77
N GLN A 182 -13.54 -13.90 -0.20
CA GLN A 182 -12.14 -14.32 -0.01
C GLN A 182 -11.46 -13.57 1.13
N ARG A 183 -11.60 -12.24 1.19
CA ARG A 183 -11.04 -11.41 2.26
C ARG A 183 -11.62 -11.81 3.61
N ARG A 184 -12.93 -11.99 3.71
CA ARG A 184 -13.61 -12.44 4.94
C ARG A 184 -13.10 -13.79 5.42
N ILE A 185 -12.92 -14.76 4.52
CA ILE A 185 -12.37 -16.08 4.84
C ILE A 185 -10.92 -15.96 5.32
N ARG A 186 -10.07 -15.17 4.64
CA ARG A 186 -8.67 -14.96 5.05
C ARG A 186 -8.56 -14.32 6.43
N THR A 187 -9.40 -13.34 6.74
CA THR A 187 -9.45 -12.72 8.07
C THR A 187 -9.90 -13.72 9.12
N ALA A 188 -10.97 -14.48 8.84
CA ALA A 188 -11.47 -15.50 9.74
C ALA A 188 -10.43 -16.60 10.00
N LEU A 189 -9.62 -16.96 8.99
CA LEU A 189 -8.54 -17.94 9.13
C LEU A 189 -7.42 -17.52 10.10
N LYS A 190 -7.17 -16.23 10.26
CA LYS A 190 -6.12 -15.71 11.15
C LYS A 190 -6.55 -15.60 12.62
N ALA A 191 -7.85 -15.61 12.92
CA ALA A 191 -8.36 -15.54 14.28
C ALA A 191 -8.26 -16.91 15.00
N LYS A 192 -8.15 -16.92 16.33
CA LYS A 192 -8.36 -18.14 17.15
C LYS A 192 -9.84 -18.53 17.06
N LYS A 193 -10.15 -19.83 16.91
CA LYS A 193 -11.49 -20.29 16.53
C LYS A 193 -12.04 -21.31 17.51
N SER A 194 -13.34 -21.22 17.78
CA SER A 194 -14.16 -22.32 18.33
C SER A 194 -14.48 -23.36 17.23
N ALA A 195 -14.87 -24.58 17.61
CA ALA A 195 -15.23 -25.66 16.68
C ALA A 195 -16.37 -25.26 15.72
N ASP A 196 -17.40 -24.54 16.21
CA ASP A 196 -18.51 -24.05 15.39
C ASP A 196 -18.05 -23.05 14.31
N GLN A 197 -17.11 -22.17 14.67
CA GLN A 197 -16.55 -21.19 13.72
C GLN A 197 -15.69 -21.88 12.66
N ALA A 198 -15.06 -23.01 12.97
CA ALA A 198 -14.32 -23.80 12.00
C ALA A 198 -15.25 -24.41 10.94
N SER A 199 -16.40 -24.96 11.36
CA SER A 199 -17.41 -25.52 10.45
C SER A 199 -17.99 -24.44 9.52
N GLN A 200 -18.39 -23.28 10.06
CA GLN A 200 -18.89 -22.16 9.25
C GLN A 200 -17.88 -21.66 8.21
N ILE A 201 -16.59 -21.63 8.56
CA ILE A 201 -15.54 -21.25 7.60
C ILE A 201 -15.41 -22.30 6.50
N GLN A 202 -15.52 -23.59 6.82
CA GLN A 202 -15.50 -24.65 5.81
C GLN A 202 -16.68 -24.53 4.83
N GLU A 203 -17.89 -24.27 5.33
CA GLU A 203 -19.06 -24.01 4.48
C GLU A 203 -18.87 -22.81 3.55
N LEU A 204 -18.32 -21.71 4.08
CA LEU A 204 -17.98 -20.52 3.29
C LEU A 204 -16.91 -20.82 2.23
N CYS A 205 -15.89 -21.62 2.55
CA CYS A 205 -14.88 -22.07 1.59
C CYS A 205 -15.50 -22.91 0.47
N LEU A 206 -16.37 -23.87 0.79
CA LEU A 206 -17.05 -24.70 -0.19
C LEU A 206 -17.97 -23.88 -1.10
N SER A 207 -18.71 -22.92 -0.52
CA SER A 207 -19.53 -21.97 -1.27
C SER A 207 -18.68 -21.13 -2.22
N LEU A 208 -17.57 -20.57 -1.74
CA LEU A 208 -16.65 -19.79 -2.54
C LEU A 208 -16.09 -20.59 -3.72
N ILE A 209 -15.66 -21.84 -3.51
CA ILE A 209 -15.14 -22.70 -4.59
C ILE A 209 -16.21 -22.91 -5.67
N LYS A 210 -17.46 -23.16 -5.28
CA LYS A 210 -18.58 -23.33 -6.23
C LYS A 210 -18.82 -22.05 -7.02
N GLN A 211 -18.86 -20.90 -6.36
CA GLN A 211 -19.10 -19.61 -7.02
C GLN A 211 -17.93 -19.20 -7.90
N MET A 212 -16.69 -19.47 -7.49
CA MET A 212 -15.49 -19.25 -8.31
C MET A 212 -15.62 -20.03 -9.61
N ARG A 213 -15.83 -21.36 -9.58
CA ARG A 213 -15.98 -22.18 -10.80
C ARG A 213 -17.04 -21.65 -11.76
N THR A 214 -18.17 -21.16 -11.24
CA THR A 214 -19.21 -20.54 -12.07
C THR A 214 -18.72 -19.22 -12.69
N PHE A 215 -18.04 -18.39 -11.91
CA PHE A 215 -17.46 -17.13 -12.37
C PHE A 215 -16.35 -17.36 -13.41
N GLU A 216 -15.53 -18.39 -13.27
CA GLU A 216 -14.49 -18.72 -14.25
C GLU A 216 -15.08 -19.00 -15.64
N LYS A 217 -16.21 -19.72 -15.70
CA LYS A 217 -16.92 -19.96 -16.96
C LYS A 217 -17.41 -18.67 -17.61
N LEU A 218 -17.88 -17.71 -16.80
CA LEU A 218 -18.30 -16.39 -17.29
C LEU A 218 -17.10 -15.52 -17.71
N GLN A 219 -15.98 -15.65 -16.99
CA GLN A 219 -14.77 -14.87 -17.25
C GLN A 219 -14.17 -15.16 -18.61
N LEU A 220 -14.24 -16.41 -19.09
CA LEU A 220 -13.80 -16.77 -20.44
C LEU A 220 -14.49 -15.97 -21.54
N THR A 221 -15.71 -15.50 -21.30
CA THR A 221 -16.44 -14.71 -22.28
C THR A 221 -16.26 -13.20 -22.10
N TYR A 222 -16.30 -12.72 -20.86
CA TYR A 222 -16.16 -11.29 -20.56
C TYR A 222 -14.70 -10.79 -20.62
N MET A 223 -13.72 -11.69 -20.51
CA MET A 223 -12.29 -11.38 -20.48
C MET A 223 -11.51 -12.34 -21.38
N PRO A 224 -11.59 -12.18 -22.72
CA PRO A 224 -10.82 -13.00 -23.65
C PRO A 224 -9.31 -12.81 -23.39
N GLY A 225 -8.59 -13.92 -23.23
CA GLY A 225 -7.17 -13.92 -22.87
C GLY A 225 -6.87 -14.28 -21.40
N VAL A 226 -7.88 -14.34 -20.53
CA VAL A 226 -7.67 -14.76 -19.14
C VAL A 226 -7.13 -16.18 -19.01
N GLN A 227 -7.49 -17.06 -19.95
CA GLN A 227 -7.06 -18.46 -19.91
C GLN A 227 -5.53 -18.56 -20.02
N GLY A 228 -4.92 -17.82 -20.95
CA GLY A 228 -3.46 -17.79 -21.09
C GLY A 228 -2.74 -17.25 -19.85
N LEU A 229 -3.36 -16.31 -19.12
CA LEU A 229 -2.83 -15.80 -17.86
C LEU A 229 -2.90 -16.83 -16.72
N ARG A 230 -3.93 -17.68 -16.70
CA ARG A 230 -4.05 -18.76 -15.71
C ARG A 230 -3.08 -19.88 -15.99
N ASP A 231 -2.96 -20.27 -17.24
CA ASP A 231 -2.06 -21.33 -17.67
C ASP A 231 -0.58 -20.95 -17.42
N ALA A 232 -0.24 -19.67 -17.48
CA ALA A 232 1.10 -19.15 -17.14
C ALA A 232 1.37 -19.01 -15.63
N ALA A 233 0.34 -19.08 -14.78
CA ALA A 233 0.46 -18.90 -13.33
C ALA A 233 0.50 -20.22 -12.54
N VAL A 234 0.31 -21.36 -13.22
CA VAL A 234 0.47 -22.73 -12.69
C VAL A 234 1.89 -23.20 -12.95
#